data_AF-A0A1M6H0B4-F1
#
_entry.id   AF-A0A1M6H0B4-F1
#
_cell.length_a   1.000
_cell.length_b   1.000
_cell.length_c   1.000
_cell.angle_alpha   90.00
_cell.angle_beta   90.00
_cell.angle_gamma   90.00
#
_symmetry.space_group_name_H-M   'P 1'
#
loop_
_entity.id
_entity.type
_entity.pdbx_description
1 polymer ?
#
loop_
_entity_poly.entity_id
_entity_poly.type
_entity_poly.pdbx_seq_one_letter_code
_entity_poly.pdbx_strand_id
1 'polypeptide(L)' 'MNKVIIKEDVIPEIDQLAVLYNDAGWYTYTNDVIKLKNAVQNSLKVITSWDNEKLVGLIRVVGDVFFSSFIYKIF' A
#
# COMPACT_ATOMS: atom_id res chain seq x y z
N MET A 1 -9.05 -21.20 9.53
CA MET A 1 -8.90 -20.19 8.48
C MET A 1 -9.01 -18.84 9.16
N ASN A 2 -7.92 -18.07 9.20
CA ASN A 2 -8.01 -16.69 9.70
C ASN A 2 -8.82 -15.86 8.70
N LYS A 3 -9.64 -14.95 9.21
CA LYS A 3 -10.47 -14.08 8.38
C LYS A 3 -9.65 -12.87 7.96
N VAL A 4 -9.39 -12.76 6.66
CA VAL A 4 -8.79 -11.54 6.11
C VAL A 4 -9.84 -10.44 6.08
N ILE A 5 -9.51 -9.27 6.64
CA ILE A 5 -10.37 -8.08 6.66
C ILE A 5 -9.86 -7.10 5.61
N ILE A 6 -10.76 -6.63 4.74
CA ILE A 6 -10.45 -5.58 3.78
C ILE A 6 -10.85 -4.23 4.37
N LYS A 7 -9.96 -3.24 4.27
CA LYS A 7 -10.20 -1.86 4.69
C LYS A 7 -9.89 -0.92 3.52
N GLU A 8 -10.74 0.08 3.35
CA GLU A 8 -10.57 1.13 2.35
C GLU A 8 -10.02 2.40 3.01
N ASP A 9 -9.11 3.07 2.31
CA ASP A 9 -8.50 4.36 2.64
C ASP A 9 -7.84 4.42 4.04
N VAL A 10 -7.48 3.26 4.57
CA VAL A 10 -6.62 3.11 5.74
C VAL A 10 -5.18 3.15 5.29
N ILE A 11 -4.44 4.13 5.78
CA ILE A 11 -3.00 4.26 5.56
C ILE A 11 -2.27 3.47 6.66
N PRO A 12 -1.55 2.38 6.33
CA PRO A 12 -0.80 1.62 7.32
C PRO A 12 0.39 2.41 7.85
N GLU A 13 0.93 1.97 8.99
CA GLU A 13 2.14 2.57 9.53
C GLU A 13 3.39 2.24 8.70
N ILE A 14 4.42 3.07 8.87
CA ILE A 14 5.69 2.97 8.13
C ILE A 14 6.26 1.55 8.21
N ASP A 15 6.29 0.99 9.42
CA ASP A 15 6.86 -0.33 9.66
C ASP A 15 6.06 -1.44 8.95
N GLN A 16 4.73 -1.31 8.92
CA GLN A 16 3.86 -2.28 8.24
C GLN A 16 4.04 -2.21 6.72
N LEU A 17 4.17 -1.01 6.17
CA LEU A 17 4.49 -0.80 4.75
C LEU A 17 5.86 -1.37 4.40
N ALA A 18 6.88 -1.11 5.24
CA ALA A 18 8.22 -1.61 5.02
C ALA A 18 8.28 -3.14 5.02
N VAL A 19 7.62 -3.78 5.99
CA VAL A 19 7.53 -5.25 6.07
C VAL A 19 6.86 -5.81 4.82
N LEU A 20 5.69 -5.28 4.42
CA LEU A 20 4.96 -5.77 3.25
C LEU A 20 5.79 -5.63 1.96
N TYR A 21 6.42 -4.47 1.74
CA TYR A 21 7.18 -4.22 0.51
C TYR A 21 8.48 -5.04 0.47
N ASN A 22 9.14 -5.24 1.61
CA ASN A 22 10.33 -6.10 1.69
C ASN A 22 9.98 -7.58 1.45
N ASP A 23 8.86 -8.07 2.01
CA ASP A 23 8.38 -9.45 1.81
C ASP A 23 8.04 -9.71 0.33
N ALA A 24 7.48 -8.71 -0.35
CA ALA A 24 7.23 -8.74 -1.79
C ALA A 24 8.50 -8.54 -2.66
N GLY A 25 9.69 -8.38 -2.07
CA GLY A 25 10.97 -8.20 -2.78
C GLY A 25 11.20 -6.81 -3.39
N TRP A 26 10.42 -5.80 -3.00
CA TRP A 26 10.46 -4.43 -3.55
C TRP A 26 11.39 -3.50 -2.77
N TYR A 27 12.65 -3.89 -2.63
CA TYR A 27 13.66 -3.17 -1.83
C TYR A 27 13.96 -1.74 -2.32
N THR A 28 13.68 -1.42 -3.59
CA THR A 28 13.84 -0.07 -4.14
C THR A 28 12.92 0.97 -3.48
N TYR A 29 11.76 0.57 -2.96
CA TYR A 29 10.83 1.47 -2.27
C TYR A 29 11.10 1.57 -0.77
N THR A 30 11.88 0.65 -0.19
CA THR A 30 12.21 0.67 1.24
C THR A 30 13.51 1.39 1.56
N ASN A 31 14.29 1.78 0.53
CA ASN A 31 15.41 2.72 0.69
C ASN A 31 14.97 4.12 1.14
N ASP A 32 13.70 4.49 0.88
CA ASP A 32 13.11 5.75 1.34
C ASP A 32 11.66 5.50 1.80
N VAL A 33 11.55 4.96 3.02
CA VAL A 33 10.26 4.55 3.60
C VAL A 33 9.34 5.75 3.87
N ILE A 34 9.90 6.94 4.09
CA ILE A 34 9.14 8.19 4.23
C ILE A 34 8.47 8.53 2.91
N LYS A 35 9.21 8.48 1.79
CA LYS A 35 8.66 8.67 0.45
C LYS A 35 7.62 7.61 0.11
N LEU A 36 7.80 6.37 0.56
CA LEU A 36 6.79 5.33 0.41
C LEU A 36 5.49 5.69 1.14
N LYS A 37 5.54 6.07 2.42
CA LYS A 37 4.33 6.49 3.17
C LYS A 37 3.65 7.67 2.49
N ASN A 38 4.41 8.68 2.09
CA ASN A 38 3.89 9.84 1.37
C ASN A 38 3.22 9.43 0.05
N ALA A 39 3.79 8.49 -0.70
CA ALA A 39 3.20 7.99 -1.95
C ALA A 39 1.88 7.23 -1.72
N VAL A 40 1.77 6.47 -0.62
CA VAL A 40 0.53 5.79 -0.25
C VAL A 40 -0.53 6.82 0.19
N GLN A 41 -0.15 7.81 0.99
CA GLN A 41 -1.05 8.90 1.43
C GLN A 41 -1.59 9.75 0.27
N ASN A 42 -0.79 9.98 -0.77
CA ASN A 42 -1.18 10.75 -1.95
C ASN A 42 -1.76 9.87 -3.08
N SER A 43 -2.09 8.61 -2.81
CA SER A 43 -2.77 7.73 -3.78
C SER A 43 -4.26 8.08 -3.86
N LEU A 44 -4.86 7.97 -5.04
CA LEU A 44 -6.27 8.28 -5.27
C LEU A 44 -7.23 7.33 -4.54
N LYS A 45 -6.78 6.10 -4.31
CA LYS A 45 -7.49 5.07 -3.55
C LYS A 45 -6.47 4.14 -2.91
N VAL A 46 -6.74 3.70 -1.69
CA VAL A 46 -5.95 2.67 -1.00
C VAL A 46 -6.89 1.58 -0.50
N ILE A 47 -6.58 0.33 -0.78
CA ILE A 47 -7.29 -0.84 -0.26
C ILE A 47 -6.25 -1.72 0.41
N THR A 48 -6.51 -2.12 1.65
CA THR A 48 -5.58 -2.92 2.46
C THR A 48 -6.25 -4.19 2.94
N SER A 49 -5.49 -5.29 2.94
CA SER A 49 -5.94 -6.57 3.49
C SER A 49 -5.18 -6.92 4.76
N TRP A 50 -5.91 -7.33 5.78
CA TRP A 50 -5.40 -7.54 7.14
C TRP A 50 -5.70 -8.94 7.64
N ASP A 51 -4.68 -9.66 8.10
CA ASP A 51 -4.85 -10.86 8.93
C ASP A 51 -4.61 -10.46 10.40
N ASN A 52 -5.69 -10.33 11.18
CA ASN A 52 -5.69 -9.68 12.48
C ASN A 52 -5.12 -8.25 12.41
N GLU A 53 -3.96 -8.00 13.01
CA GLU A 53 -3.25 -6.71 12.98
C GLU A 53 -2.12 -6.68 11.94
N LYS A 54 -1.89 -7.79 11.24
CA LYS A 54 -0.84 -7.90 10.22
C LYS A 54 -1.38 -7.41 8.88
N LEU A 55 -0.71 -6.40 8.31
CA LEU A 55 -0.91 -6.02 6.91
C LEU A 55 -0.35 -7.14 6.01
N VAL A 56 -1.22 -7.73 5.18
CA VAL A 56 -0.85 -8.85 4.29
C VAL A 56 -1.02 -8.51 2.81
N GLY A 57 -1.49 -7.30 2.48
CA GLY A 57 -1.64 -6.84 1.10
C GLY A 57 -2.12 -5.39 1.02
N LEU A 58 -1.78 -4.73 -0.07
CA LEU A 58 -2.08 -3.33 -0.35
C LEU A 58 -2.27 -3.11 -1.85
N ILE A 59 -3.45 -2.64 -2.23
CA ILE A 59 -3.72 -2.14 -3.58
C ILE A 59 -3.83 -0.62 -3.47
N ARG A 60 -3.18 0.07 -4.40
CA ARG A 60 -3.33 1.53 -4.51
C ARG A 60 -3.51 1.97 -5.95
N VAL A 61 -4.27 3.04 -6.10
CA VAL A 61 -4.49 3.71 -7.38
C VAL A 61 -3.63 4.96 -7.42
N VAL A 62 -2.81 5.08 -8.47
CA VAL A 62 -2.11 6.32 -8.79
C VAL A 62 -2.56 6.85 -10.14
N GLY A 63 -2.65 8.16 -10.24
CA GLY A 63 -3.01 8.89 -11.44
C GLY A 63 -2.85 10.38 -11.21
N ASP A 64 -2.71 11.15 -12.29
CA ASP A 64 -2.74 12.60 -12.24
C ASP A 64 -4.13 13.13 -12.58
N VAL A 65 -4.48 14.28 -12.04
CA VAL A 65 -5.79 14.94 -12.21
C VAL A 65 -6.10 15.30 -13.68
N PHE A 66 -5.10 15.25 -14.57
CA PHE A 66 -5.18 15.73 -15.95
C PHE A 66 -5.24 14.65 -17.03
N PHE A 67 -4.69 13.46 -16.78
CA PHE A 67 -4.70 12.35 -17.74
C PHE A 67 -5.38 11.16 -17.08
N SER A 68 -6.39 10.61 -17.74
CA SER A 68 -7.18 9.44 -17.33
C SER A 68 -6.37 8.12 -17.27
N SER A 69 -5.12 8.17 -16.83
CA SER A 69 -4.21 7.05 -16.69
C SER A 69 -4.30 6.53 -15.25
N PHE A 70 -5.13 5.51 -15.06
CA PHE A 70 -5.22 4.77 -13.81
C PHE A 70 -4.18 3.66 -13.81
N ILE A 71 -3.18 3.73 -12.92
CA ILE A 71 -2.28 2.60 -12.67
C ILE A 71 -2.76 1.91 -11.40
N TYR A 72 -3.19 0.66 -11.56
CA TYR A 72 -3.42 -0.26 -10.46
C TYR A 72 -2.09 -0.90 -10.08
N LYS A 73 -1.58 -0.61 -8.87
CA LYS A 73 -0.46 -1.39 -8.32
C LYS A 73 -1.01 -2.31 -7.24
N ILE A 74 -0.94 -3.62 -7.52
CA ILE A 74 -1.34 -4.69 -6.61
C ILE A 74 -0.10 -5.12 -5.83
N PHE A 75 -0.19 -5.13 -4.49
CA PHE A 75 0.74 -5.80 -3.59
C PHE A 75 -0.04 -6.78 -2.72
#